data_AF-A0A3Q8X6M2-F1
#
_entry.id   AF-A0A3Q8X6M2-F1
#
_cell.length_a   1.000
_cell.length_b   1.000
_cell.length_c   1.000
_cell.angle_alpha   90.00
_cell.angle_beta   90.00
_cell.angle_gamma   90.00
#
_symmetry.space_group_name_H-M   'P 1'
#
loop_
_entity.id
_entity.type
_entity.pdbx_description
1 polymer ?
#
loop_
_entity_poly.entity_id
_entity_poly.type
_entity_poly.pdbx_seq_one_letter_code
_entity_poly.pdbx_strand_id
1 'polypeptide(L)'
;MSVSSESRKGDRIYVIEGFLAKPFIDDDGLLDSSKSKELDTGDSVTFLDWSLEAVGDNLEYFIHYTDNTGEKLKAVESYFVTEEVWNGLRDYFTKVVSS
;
A
#
# COMPACT_ATOMS: atom_id res chain seq x y z
N MET A 1 2.46 -15.83 -0.22
CA MET A 1 1.62 -15.34 -1.31
C MET A 1 2.05 -13.90 -1.58
N SER A 2 2.40 -13.58 -2.82
CA SER A 2 3.03 -12.33 -3.25
C SER A 2 2.12 -11.65 -4.28
N VAL A 3 1.79 -10.39 -4.02
CA VAL A 3 0.92 -9.56 -4.86
C VAL A 3 1.49 -9.45 -6.27
N SER A 4 2.80 -9.22 -6.42
CA SER A 4 3.44 -9.10 -7.72
C SER A 4 3.32 -10.37 -8.57
N SER A 5 3.27 -11.54 -7.94
CA SER A 5 3.18 -12.84 -8.63
C SER A 5 1.74 -13.34 -8.88
N GLU A 6 0.78 -12.96 -8.05
CA GLU A 6 -0.57 -13.55 -8.03
C GLU A 6 -1.66 -12.60 -8.52
N SER A 7 -1.43 -11.28 -8.49
CA SER A 7 -2.43 -10.30 -8.90
C SER A 7 -2.40 -10.00 -10.40
N ARG A 8 -3.57 -9.64 -10.92
CA ARG A 8 -3.80 -9.13 -12.27
C ARG A 8 -4.30 -7.71 -12.19
N LYS A 9 -4.03 -6.92 -13.23
CA LYS A 9 -4.53 -5.56 -13.35
C LYS A 9 -6.05 -5.50 -13.13
N GLY A 10 -6.49 -4.69 -12.17
CA GLY A 10 -7.88 -4.57 -11.76
C GLY A 10 -8.24 -5.35 -10.49
N ASP A 11 -7.36 -6.23 -10.02
CA ASP A 11 -7.59 -6.97 -8.78
C ASP A 11 -7.58 -6.03 -7.58
N ARG A 12 -8.36 -6.40 -6.56
CA ARG A 12 -8.33 -5.72 -5.27
C ARG A 12 -7.24 -6.32 -4.39
N ILE A 13 -6.41 -5.46 -3.83
CA ILE A 13 -5.38 -5.80 -2.85
C ILE A 13 -5.58 -4.96 -1.61
N TYR A 14 -5.07 -5.43 -0.47
CA TYR A 14 -5.34 -4.84 0.83
C TYR A 14 -4.05 -4.47 1.54
N VAL A 15 -4.09 -3.34 2.23
CA VAL A 15 -2.99 -2.83 3.04
C VAL A 15 -2.94 -3.60 4.36
N ILE A 16 -1.77 -4.14 4.71
CA ILE A 16 -1.55 -4.90 5.96
C ILE A 16 -0.71 -4.14 7.00
N GLU A 17 -0.07 -3.06 6.58
CA GLU A 17 0.70 -2.15 7.42
C GLU A 17 0.47 -0.73 6.88
N GLY A 18 0.04 0.19 7.74
CA GLY A 18 -0.30 1.55 7.33
C GLY A 18 0.93 2.36 6.92
N PHE A 19 0.80 3.24 5.93
CA PHE A 19 1.91 4.05 5.41
C PHE A 19 1.48 5.37 4.78
N LEU A 20 2.43 6.31 4.69
CA LEU A 20 2.29 7.57 3.95
C LEU A 20 2.43 7.32 2.45
N ALA A 21 1.30 7.14 1.76
CA ALA A 21 1.24 6.93 0.33
C ALA A 21 1.70 8.16 -0.48
N LYS A 22 1.48 9.37 0.05
CA LYS A 22 1.95 10.62 -0.55
C LYS A 22 2.19 11.69 0.52
N PRO A 23 3.44 11.97 0.92
CA PRO A 23 3.72 13.03 1.87
C PRO A 23 3.48 14.41 1.23
N PHE A 24 2.92 15.33 2.01
CA PHE A 24 2.87 16.75 1.69
C PHE A 24 3.87 17.50 2.57
N ILE A 25 4.80 18.21 1.94
CA ILE A 25 5.75 19.08 2.62
C ILE A 25 5.29 20.53 2.44
N ASP A 26 5.12 21.26 3.53
CA ASP A 26 4.71 22.65 3.51
C ASP A 26 5.85 23.61 3.11
N ASP A 27 5.53 24.90 3.06
CA ASP A 27 6.48 25.95 2.65
C ASP A 27 7.66 26.11 3.64
N ASP A 28 7.51 25.63 4.88
CA ASP A 28 8.54 25.63 5.91
C ASP A 28 9.41 24.35 5.87
N GLY A 29 9.13 23.43 4.94
CA GLY A 29 9.84 22.17 4.79
C GLY A 29 9.40 21.10 5.80
N LEU A 30 8.27 21.29 6.48
CA LEU A 30 7.73 20.36 7.46
C LEU A 30 6.68 19.45 6.82
N LEU A 31 6.58 18.21 7.33
CA LEU A 31 5.53 17.29 6.93
C LEU A 31 4.19 17.75 7.51
N ASP A 32 3.22 18.05 6.63
CA ASP A 32 1.84 18.31 7.00
C ASP A 32 1.02 17.03 6.82
N SER A 33 0.83 16.30 7.93
CA SER A 33 0.05 15.06 7.91
C SER A 33 -1.41 15.28 7.51
N SER A 34 -1.98 16.47 7.75
CA SER A 34 -3.38 16.76 7.43
C SER A 34 -3.66 16.85 5.92
N LYS A 35 -2.62 17.14 5.13
CA LYS A 35 -2.66 17.18 3.66
C LYS A 35 -1.99 15.98 3.00
N SER A 36 -1.24 15.21 3.76
CA SER A 36 -0.61 13.98 3.29
C SER A 36 -1.67 12.92 3.04
N LYS A 37 -1.37 12.01 2.11
CA LYS A 37 -2.19 10.84 1.85
C LYS A 37 -1.64 9.66 2.63
N GLU A 38 -2.47 9.13 3.52
CA GLU A 38 -2.19 7.92 4.29
C GLU A 38 -3.11 6.80 3.79
N LEU A 39 -2.59 5.58 3.82
CA LEU A 39 -3.38 4.37 3.65
C LEU A 39 -3.24 3.55 4.93
N ASP A 40 -4.37 3.18 5.51
CA ASP A 40 -4.45 2.47 6.78
C ASP A 40 -4.55 0.96 6.57
N THR A 41 -4.24 0.21 7.62
CA THR A 41 -4.41 -1.25 7.60
C THR A 41 -5.87 -1.61 7.33
N GLY A 42 -6.10 -2.44 6.31
CA GLY A 42 -7.41 -2.85 5.84
C GLY A 42 -7.98 -2.01 4.70
N ASP A 43 -7.33 -0.89 4.35
CA ASP A 43 -7.67 -0.17 3.13
C ASP A 43 -7.44 -1.06 1.90
N SER A 44 -8.33 -0.95 0.92
CA SER A 44 -8.19 -1.64 -0.34
C SER A 44 -7.80 -0.69 -1.45
N VAL A 45 -6.92 -1.14 -2.35
CA VAL A 45 -6.56 -0.43 -3.58
C VAL A 45 -6.69 -1.34 -4.78
N THR A 46 -6.69 -0.77 -5.98
CA THR A 46 -6.76 -1.52 -7.24
C THR A 46 -5.37 -1.73 -7.80
N PHE A 47 -4.95 -2.98 -7.92
CA PHE A 47 -3.66 -3.34 -8.51
C PHE A 47 -3.60 -2.95 -9.99
N LEU A 48 -2.48 -2.35 -10.40
CA LEU A 48 -2.24 -1.96 -11.79
C LEU A 48 -1.14 -2.80 -12.44
N ASP A 49 0.02 -2.86 -11.79
CA ASP A 49 1.23 -3.53 -12.26
C ASP A 49 2.27 -3.62 -11.13
N TRP A 50 3.44 -4.19 -11.38
CA TRP A 50 4.58 -4.18 -10.46
C TRP A 50 5.90 -3.85 -11.16
N SER A 51 6.88 -3.34 -10.41
CA SER A 51 8.25 -3.13 -10.87
C SER A 51 9.25 -3.62 -9.84
N LEU A 52 10.44 -4.00 -10.31
CA LEU A 52 11.61 -4.21 -9.45
C LEU A 52 12.53 -3.00 -9.60
N GLU A 53 12.82 -2.30 -8.50
CA GLU A 53 13.61 -1.08 -8.51
C GLU A 53 14.78 -1.16 -7.54
N ALA A 54 15.88 -0.47 -7.86
CA ALA A 54 17.03 -0.35 -6.97
C ALA A 54 16.83 0.82 -6.00
N VAL A 55 16.91 0.55 -4.70
CA VAL A 55 16.80 1.53 -3.62
C VAL A 55 18.07 1.44 -2.77
N GLY A 56 18.99 2.38 -3.00
CA GLY A 56 20.36 2.27 -2.47
C GLY A 56 21.06 1.03 -3.04
N ASP A 57 21.52 0.15 -2.14
CA ASP A 57 22.18 -1.11 -2.51
C ASP A 57 21.20 -2.31 -2.60
N ASN A 58 19.90 -2.08 -2.37
CA ASN A 58 18.87 -3.13 -2.37
C ASN A 58 18.04 -3.13 -3.65
N LEU A 59 17.44 -4.28 -3.97
CA LEU A 59 16.37 -4.40 -4.97
C LEU A 59 15.05 -4.63 -4.26
N GLU A 60 14.05 -3.82 -4.57
CA GLU A 60 12.73 -3.84 -3.93
C GLU A 60 11.62 -3.96 -4.96
N TYR A 61 10.60 -4.77 -4.64
CA TYR A 61 9.39 -4.88 -5.44
C TYR A 61 8.44 -3.73 -5.08
N PHE A 62 8.01 -2.99 -6.10
CA PHE A 62 7.01 -1.94 -6.00
C PHE A 62 5.73 -2.37 -6.67
N ILE A 63 4.61 -2.15 -6.00
CA ILE A 63 3.26 -2.35 -6.52
C ILE A 63 2.73 -1.00 -6.99
N HIS A 64 2.32 -0.95 -8.25
CA HIS A 64 1.61 0.18 -8.84
C HIS A 64 0.12 -0.05 -8.62
N TYR A 65 -0.58 0.95 -8.09
CA TYR A 65 -1.99 0.84 -7.75
C TYR A 65 -2.75 2.12 -8.03
N THR A 66 -4.07 2.01 -8.09
CA THR A 66 -4.99 3.13 -8.03
C THR A 66 -5.73 3.08 -6.69
N ASP A 67 -5.73 4.19 -5.96
CA ASP A 67 -6.49 4.31 -4.72
C ASP A 67 -7.97 4.69 -4.95
N ASN A 68 -8.71 4.87 -3.87
CA ASN A 68 -10.15 5.16 -3.90
C ASN A 68 -10.50 6.52 -4.54
N THR A 69 -9.53 7.42 -4.71
CA THR A 69 -9.71 8.72 -5.40
C THR A 69 -9.43 8.63 -6.90
N GLY A 70 -8.93 7.49 -7.39
CA GLY A 70 -8.53 7.33 -8.79
C GLY A 70 -7.09 7.78 -9.08
N GLU A 71 -6.36 8.25 -8.07
CA GLU A 71 -4.94 8.62 -8.21
C GLU A 71 -4.08 7.35 -8.34
N LYS A 72 -3.07 7.42 -9.22
CA LYS A 72 -2.12 6.33 -9.44
C LYS A 72 -0.88 6.56 -8.60
N LEU A 73 -0.53 5.57 -7.79
CA LEU A 73 0.56 5.61 -6.84
C LEU A 73 1.37 4.31 -6.91
N LYS A 74 2.49 4.28 -6.20
CA LYS A 74 3.27 3.06 -5.99
C LYS A 74 3.81 2.99 -4.57
N ALA A 75 3.95 1.79 -4.04
CA ALA A 75 4.57 1.53 -2.75
C ALA A 75 5.21 0.14 -2.73
N VAL A 76 6.05 -0.12 -1.72
CA VAL A 76 6.75 -1.40 -1.56
C VAL A 76 5.72 -2.53 -1.39
N GLU A 77 5.99 -3.70 -1.99
CA GLU A 77 5.07 -4.84 -1.96
C GLU A 77 4.71 -5.32 -0.55
N SER A 78 5.62 -5.17 0.42
CA SER A 78 5.41 -5.61 1.81
C SER A 78 4.21 -4.97 2.50
N TYR A 79 3.72 -3.83 2.01
CA TYR A 79 2.52 -3.19 2.53
C TYR A 79 1.22 -3.90 2.11
N PHE A 80 1.26 -4.79 1.12
CA PHE A 80 0.06 -5.34 0.49
C PHE A 80 -0.05 -6.85 0.58
N VAL A 81 -1.30 -7.32 0.58
CA VAL A 81 -1.65 -8.72 0.35
C VAL A 81 -2.82 -8.84 -0.64
N THR A 82 -2.96 -10.02 -1.24
CA THR A 82 -4.11 -10.34 -2.10
C THR A 82 -5.41 -10.40 -1.28
N GLU A 83 -6.55 -10.24 -1.95
CA GLU A 83 -7.87 -10.35 -1.30
C GLU A 83 -8.10 -11.70 -0.59
N GLU A 84 -7.60 -12.80 -1.17
CA GLU A 84 -7.69 -14.12 -0.54
C GLU A 84 -6.94 -14.17 0.80
N VAL A 85 -5.69 -13.68 0.82
CA VAL A 85 -4.87 -13.62 2.02
C VAL A 85 -5.50 -12.70 3.07
N TRP A 86 -5.99 -11.53 2.64
CA TRP A 86 -6.70 -10.60 3.52
C TRP A 86 -7.90 -11.27 4.18
N ASN A 87 -8.75 -11.95 3.41
CA ASN A 87 -9.92 -12.63 3.96
C ASN A 87 -9.55 -13.74 4.97
N GLY A 88 -8.41 -14.39 4.80
CA GLY A 88 -7.89 -15.39 5.74
C GLY A 88 -7.26 -14.80 7.01
N LEU A 89 -6.82 -13.54 7.00
CA LEU A 89 -6.02 -12.93 8.08
C LEU A 89 -6.60 -11.64 8.65
N ARG A 90 -7.68 -11.08 8.11
CA ARG A 90 -8.23 -9.77 8.53
C ARG A 90 -8.51 -9.69 10.03
N ASP A 91 -8.92 -10.79 10.67
CA ASP A 91 -9.19 -10.83 12.11
C ASP A 91 -7.90 -10.67 12.95
N TYR A 92 -6.75 -11.07 12.41
CA TYR A 92 -5.44 -10.84 13.03
C TYR A 92 -5.05 -9.37 12.95
N PHE A 93 -5.23 -8.74 11.79
CA PHE A 93 -4.87 -7.33 11.58
C PHE A 93 -5.81 -6.35 12.30
N THR A 94 -7.11 -6.69 12.40
CA THR A 94 -8.12 -5.80 13.00
C THR A 94 -8.16 -5.87 14.54
N LYS A 95 -7.73 -6.97 15.15
CA LYS A 95 -7.71 -7.10 16.63
C LYS A 95 -6.64 -6.23 17.29
N VAL A 96 -5.55 -5.93 16.59
CA VAL A 96 -4.42 -5.16 17.15
C VAL A 96 -4.75 -3.67 17.32
N VAL A 97 -5.70 -3.14 16.56
CA VAL A 97 -6.09 -1.71 16.61
C VAL A 97 -7.03 -1.39 17.81
N SER A 98 -7.49 -2.41 18.54
CA SER A 98 -8.46 -2.25 19.66
C SER A 98 -7.85 -2.39 21.05
N SER A 99 -6.52 -2.36 21.20
CA SER A 99 -5.82 -2.51 22.50
C SER A 99 -5.08 -1.26 22.93
#